data_AF-G4FPG4-F1
#
_entry.id   AF-G4FPG4-F1
#
_cell.length_a   1.000
_cell.length_b   1.000
_cell.length_c   1.000
_cell.angle_alpha   90.00
_cell.angle_beta   90.00
_cell.angle_gamma   90.00
#
_symmetry.space_group_name_H-M   'P 1'
#
loop_
_entity.id
_entity.type
_entity.pdbx_description
1 polymer ?
#
loop_
_entity_poly.entity_id
_entity_poly.type
_entity_poly.pdbx_seq_one_letter_code
_entity_poly.pdbx_strand_id
1 'polypeptide(L)'
;MAGVDWLWILHPFLAVVLVYPLVGVVVRLAVQTRARRLQKQNLPVTVGRDHSDLGRWLAAAVVMVVLIALSVVIGTKVPVAEFQGGLGRAIQLLLVLVGTIVSLLALWRCKRPGLRLAFSLITWAGVLGLGAQPEVWRLSDNPLTPAFWQSHYWAGVGVTGLMLFSLGARAEILRDIRMRRMHVTANVLAALLFLTQGLTGTRDLLEIPLGWQKSTIYACDFHAKTCPSLDPNAQP
;
A
#
# COMPACT_ATOMS: atom_id res chain seq x y z
N MET A 1 -2.34 4.96 25.71
CA MET A 1 -2.58 5.06 24.25
C MET A 1 -3.99 5.58 24.03
N ALA A 2 -4.13 6.63 23.24
CA ALA A 2 -5.45 7.15 22.86
C ALA A 2 -6.09 6.24 21.79
N GLY A 3 -7.41 6.29 21.63
CA GLY A 3 -8.11 5.51 20.60
C GLY A 3 -7.60 5.77 19.17
N VAL A 4 -7.14 7.00 18.91
CA VAL A 4 -6.52 7.36 17.62
C VAL A 4 -5.20 6.61 17.38
N ASP A 5 -4.40 6.35 18.40
CA ASP A 5 -3.11 5.64 18.26
C ASP A 5 -3.32 4.23 17.70
N TRP A 6 -4.41 3.56 18.09
CA TRP A 6 -4.78 2.25 17.56
C TRP A 6 -5.15 2.28 16.07
N LEU A 7 -5.78 3.37 15.60
CA LEU A 7 -6.10 3.54 14.18
C LEU A 7 -4.83 3.69 13.34
N TRP A 8 -3.83 4.41 13.86
CA TRP A 8 -2.55 4.63 13.17
C TRP A 8 -1.78 3.32 12.93
N ILE A 9 -1.83 2.38 13.88
CA ILE A 9 -1.17 1.06 13.75
C ILE A 9 -2.04 -0.02 13.10
N LEU A 10 -3.29 0.30 12.72
CA LEU A 10 -4.17 -0.69 12.10
C LEU A 10 -3.63 -1.19 10.75
N HIS A 11 -3.15 -0.29 9.89
CA HIS A 11 -2.64 -0.68 8.59
C HIS A 11 -1.34 -1.50 8.65
N PRO A 12 -0.31 -1.20 9.49
CA PRO A 12 0.86 -2.07 9.59
C PRO A 12 0.52 -3.40 10.26
N PHE A 13 -0.43 -3.44 11.22
CA PHE A 13 -0.93 -4.69 11.76
C PHE A 13 -1.53 -5.57 10.65
N LEU A 14 -2.45 -5.03 9.84
CA LEU A 14 -3.04 -5.74 8.70
C LEU A 14 -1.99 -6.16 7.66
N ALA A 15 -0.98 -5.33 7.40
CA ALA A 15 0.12 -5.68 6.51
C ALA A 15 0.86 -6.94 7.00
N VAL A 16 1.16 -7.01 8.29
CA VAL A 16 1.88 -8.13 8.92
C VAL A 16 1.04 -9.40 8.98
N VAL A 17 -0.22 -9.32 9.42
CA VAL A 17 -1.03 -10.52 9.66
C VAL A 17 -1.71 -11.06 8.39
N LEU A 18 -1.91 -10.22 7.38
CA LEU A 18 -2.63 -10.58 6.17
C LEU A 18 -1.78 -10.47 4.90
N VAL A 19 -1.20 -9.29 4.64
CA VAL A 19 -0.55 -9.01 3.34
C VAL A 19 0.74 -9.82 3.19
N TYR A 20 1.68 -9.76 4.14
CA TYR A 20 2.96 -10.46 4.01
C TYR A 20 2.84 -12.00 3.93
N PRO A 21 1.99 -12.66 4.73
CA PRO A 21 1.72 -14.08 4.55
C PRO A 21 1.17 -14.41 3.16
N LEU A 22 0.22 -13.61 2.66
CA LEU A 22 -0.33 -13.79 1.30
C LEU A 22 0.74 -13.61 0.22
N VAL A 23 1.62 -12.62 0.34
CA VAL A 23 2.77 -12.45 -0.57
C VAL A 23 3.62 -13.72 -0.61
N GLY A 24 4.00 -14.27 0.55
CA GLY A 24 4.80 -15.49 0.63
C GLY A 24 4.14 -16.68 -0.06
N VAL A 25 2.84 -16.91 0.20
CA VAL A 25 2.08 -18.00 -0.42
C VAL A 25 1.93 -17.81 -1.93
N VAL A 26 1.62 -16.59 -2.40
CA VAL A 26 1.46 -16.29 -3.82
C VAL A 26 2.78 -16.45 -4.58
N VAL A 27 3.90 -16.02 -4.02
CA VAL A 27 5.24 -16.20 -4.59
C VAL A 27 5.61 -17.68 -4.67
N ARG A 28 5.38 -18.45 -3.60
CA ARG A 28 5.58 -19.91 -3.60
C ARG A 28 4.76 -20.58 -4.71
N LEU A 29 3.48 -20.24 -4.84
CA LEU A 29 2.61 -20.78 -5.89
C LEU A 29 3.04 -20.35 -7.29
N ALA A 30 3.62 -19.15 -7.44
CA ALA A 30 4.18 -18.69 -8.72
C ALA A 30 5.37 -19.57 -9.16
N VAL A 31 6.29 -19.86 -8.23
CA VAL A 31 7.45 -20.76 -8.47
C VAL A 31 6.96 -22.16 -8.84
N GLN A 32 6.00 -22.70 -8.09
CA GLN A 32 5.42 -24.02 -8.38
C GLN A 32 4.70 -24.05 -9.74
N THR A 33 3.94 -23.00 -10.07
CA THR A 33 3.29 -22.86 -11.38
C THR A 33 4.32 -22.89 -12.52
N ARG A 34 5.46 -22.21 -12.34
CA ARG A 34 6.55 -22.25 -13.30
C ARG A 34 7.20 -23.63 -13.39
N ALA A 35 7.53 -24.26 -12.26
CA ALA A 35 8.15 -25.58 -12.22
C ALA A 35 7.28 -26.63 -12.94
N ARG A 36 5.96 -26.58 -12.71
CA ARG A 36 5.00 -27.44 -13.39
C ARG A 36 4.95 -27.19 -14.90
N ARG A 37 4.91 -25.92 -15.34
CA ARG A 37 4.88 -25.56 -16.78
C ARG A 37 6.14 -26.01 -17.53
N LEU A 38 7.28 -26.00 -16.83
CA LEU A 38 8.56 -26.50 -17.35
C LEU A 38 8.75 -28.00 -17.16
N GLN A 39 7.73 -28.73 -16.69
CA GLN A 39 7.76 -30.17 -16.43
C GLN A 39 8.91 -30.60 -15.49
N LYS A 40 9.38 -29.70 -14.61
CA LYS A 40 10.46 -29.99 -13.66
C LYS A 40 10.00 -30.75 -12.42
N GLN A 41 8.70 -30.68 -12.10
CA GLN A 41 8.09 -31.29 -10.92
C GLN A 41 6.66 -31.73 -11.24
N ASN A 42 6.24 -32.88 -10.69
CA ASN A 42 4.87 -33.35 -10.79
C ASN A 42 3.99 -32.68 -9.73
N LEU A 43 3.39 -31.55 -10.10
CA LEU A 43 2.55 -30.72 -9.22
C LEU A 43 1.09 -30.73 -9.68
N PRO A 44 0.12 -30.53 -8.75
CA PRO A 44 -1.30 -30.48 -9.09
C PRO A 44 -1.61 -29.50 -10.23
N VAL A 45 -2.56 -29.87 -11.10
CA VAL A 45 -3.02 -29.02 -12.21
C VAL A 45 -3.63 -27.70 -11.72
N THR A 46 -4.05 -27.63 -10.46
CA THR A 46 -4.70 -26.47 -9.83
C THR A 46 -3.71 -25.37 -9.45
N VAL A 47 -2.41 -25.64 -9.34
CA VAL A 47 -1.43 -24.69 -8.76
C VAL A 47 -1.45 -23.30 -9.41
N GLY A 48 -1.65 -23.25 -10.74
CA GLY A 48 -1.77 -21.98 -11.46
C GLY A 48 -3.08 -21.23 -11.20
N ARG A 49 -4.17 -21.97 -10.97
CA ARG A 49 -5.46 -21.39 -10.55
C ARG A 49 -5.33 -20.86 -9.12
N ASP A 50 -4.75 -21.65 -8.21
CA ASP A 50 -4.57 -21.28 -6.80
C ASP A 50 -3.70 -20.03 -6.68
N HIS A 51 -2.59 -19.94 -7.44
CA HIS A 51 -1.78 -18.73 -7.56
C HIS A 51 -2.62 -17.52 -8.00
N SER A 52 -3.44 -17.71 -9.03
CA SER A 52 -4.23 -16.62 -9.60
C SER A 52 -5.36 -16.15 -8.67
N ASP A 53 -5.99 -17.06 -7.93
CA ASP A 53 -7.09 -16.74 -7.02
C ASP A 53 -6.57 -16.07 -5.75
N LEU A 54 -5.48 -16.57 -5.16
CA LEU A 54 -4.83 -15.90 -4.03
C LEU A 54 -4.15 -14.60 -4.44
N GLY A 55 -3.57 -14.52 -5.65
CA GLY A 55 -3.03 -13.27 -6.19
C GLY A 55 -4.10 -12.18 -6.34
N ARG A 56 -5.33 -12.57 -6.70
CA ARG A 56 -6.47 -11.66 -6.72
C ARG A 56 -6.82 -11.15 -5.31
N TRP A 57 -6.85 -12.04 -4.31
CA TRP A 57 -7.06 -11.64 -2.91
C TRP A 57 -5.96 -10.73 -2.38
N LEU A 58 -4.70 -11.04 -2.67
CA LEU A 58 -3.56 -10.19 -2.33
C LEU A 58 -3.72 -8.78 -2.90
N ALA A 59 -4.07 -8.65 -4.20
CA ALA A 59 -4.25 -7.35 -4.83
C ALA A 59 -5.36 -6.52 -4.15
N ALA A 60 -6.51 -7.12 -3.83
CA ALA A 60 -7.56 -6.41 -3.11
C ALA A 60 -7.17 -6.08 -1.67
N ALA A 61 -6.51 -6.99 -0.95
CA ALA A 61 -6.04 -6.74 0.41
C ALA A 61 -5.09 -5.54 0.45
N VAL A 62 -4.15 -5.44 -0.48
CA VAL A 62 -3.23 -4.31 -0.60
C VAL A 62 -3.98 -3.00 -0.82
N VAL A 63 -4.90 -2.95 -1.80
CA VAL A 63 -5.69 -1.75 -2.07
C VAL A 63 -6.47 -1.33 -0.83
N MET A 64 -7.14 -2.27 -0.16
CA MET A 64 -7.94 -1.97 1.03
C MET A 64 -7.08 -1.49 2.21
N VAL A 65 -5.91 -2.09 2.44
CA VAL A 65 -4.97 -1.64 3.49
C VAL A 65 -4.48 -0.22 3.21
N VAL A 66 -4.16 0.11 1.95
CA VAL A 66 -3.79 1.48 1.55
C VAL A 66 -4.95 2.45 1.76
N LEU A 67 -6.18 2.10 1.38
CA LEU A 67 -7.35 2.96 1.61
C LEU A 67 -7.63 3.18 3.09
N ILE A 68 -7.43 2.18 3.95
CA ILE A 68 -7.51 2.32 5.40
C ILE A 68 -6.44 3.31 5.89
N ALA A 69 -5.19 3.13 5.47
CA ALA A 69 -4.09 4.03 5.85
C ALA A 69 -4.37 5.48 5.44
N LEU A 70 -4.81 5.71 4.20
CA LEU A 70 -5.18 7.03 3.68
C LEU A 70 -6.37 7.62 4.44
N SER A 71 -7.38 6.83 4.77
CA SER A 71 -8.55 7.30 5.53
C SER A 71 -8.16 7.73 6.94
N VAL A 72 -7.31 6.95 7.62
CA VAL A 72 -6.83 7.27 8.96
C VAL A 72 -5.97 8.54 8.94
N VAL A 73 -4.98 8.64 8.04
CA VAL A 73 -4.09 9.80 8.01
C VAL A 73 -4.83 11.08 7.67
N ILE A 74 -5.76 11.06 6.70
CA ILE A 74 -6.56 12.23 6.32
C ILE A 74 -7.53 12.58 7.45
N GLY A 75 -8.28 11.61 7.97
CA GLY A 75 -9.34 11.84 8.95
C GLY A 75 -8.86 12.20 10.35
N THR A 76 -7.57 12.00 10.66
CA THR A 76 -7.01 12.23 12.01
C THR A 76 -5.89 13.26 12.03
N LYS A 77 -5.54 13.87 10.89
CA LYS A 77 -4.44 14.86 10.81
C LYS A 77 -4.70 16.09 11.68
N VAL A 78 -5.93 16.58 11.67
CA VAL A 78 -6.41 17.74 12.42
C VAL A 78 -7.85 17.49 12.89
N PRO A 79 -8.33 18.22 13.93
CA PRO A 79 -9.74 18.20 14.30
C PRO A 79 -10.64 18.59 13.10
N VAL A 80 -11.86 18.05 13.03
CA VAL A 80 -12.80 18.29 11.93
C VAL A 80 -13.09 19.78 11.71
N ALA A 81 -13.11 20.58 12.79
CA ALA A 81 -13.31 22.02 12.74
C ALA A 81 -12.17 22.78 12.02
N GLU A 82 -10.97 22.20 11.97
CA GLU A 82 -9.76 22.77 11.38
C GLU A 82 -9.41 22.13 10.03
N PHE A 83 -10.25 21.21 9.53
CA PHE A 83 -9.99 20.52 8.28
C PHE A 83 -9.99 21.51 7.12
N GLN A 84 -8.86 21.62 6.41
CA GLN A 84 -8.71 22.56 5.31
C GLN A 84 -9.74 22.28 4.21
N GLY A 85 -10.42 23.31 3.72
CA GLY A 85 -11.52 23.18 2.75
C GLY A 85 -12.86 22.74 3.38
N GLY A 86 -12.92 22.54 4.70
CA GLY A 86 -14.13 22.30 5.46
C GLY A 86 -14.90 21.03 5.08
N LEU A 87 -16.17 20.99 5.50
CA LEU A 87 -17.05 19.84 5.30
C LEU A 87 -17.25 19.48 3.81
N GLY A 88 -17.28 20.48 2.93
CA GLY A 88 -17.44 20.25 1.48
C GLY A 88 -16.30 19.41 0.90
N ARG A 89 -15.04 19.75 1.20
CA ARG A 89 -13.87 18.94 0.79
C ARG A 89 -13.89 17.56 1.44
N ALA A 90 -14.27 17.46 2.72
CA ALA A 90 -14.38 16.17 3.40
C ALA A 90 -15.39 15.23 2.70
N ILE A 91 -16.56 15.76 2.29
CA ILE A 91 -17.55 15.00 1.51
C ILE A 91 -16.98 14.57 0.15
N GLN A 92 -16.26 15.44 -0.55
CA GLN A 92 -15.62 15.10 -1.83
C GLN A 92 -14.61 13.96 -1.68
N LEU A 93 -13.76 14.01 -0.65
CA LEU A 93 -12.79 12.93 -0.39
C LEU A 93 -13.48 11.63 -0.02
N LEU A 94 -14.58 11.68 0.75
CA LEU A 94 -15.40 10.51 1.03
C LEU A 94 -16.01 9.92 -0.24
N LEU A 95 -16.49 10.75 -1.16
CA LEU A 95 -17.01 10.28 -2.45
C LEU A 95 -15.92 9.61 -3.30
N VAL A 96 -14.70 10.16 -3.31
CA VAL A 96 -13.55 9.53 -3.98
C VAL A 96 -13.22 8.19 -3.33
N LEU A 97 -13.21 8.10 -2.01
CA LEU A 97 -12.98 6.85 -1.28
C LEU A 97 -14.02 5.79 -1.63
N VAL A 98 -15.31 6.14 -1.55
CA VAL A 98 -16.42 5.24 -1.90
C VAL A 98 -16.33 4.82 -3.37
N GLY A 99 -16.11 5.77 -4.28
CA GLY A 99 -15.94 5.50 -5.71
C GLY A 99 -14.78 4.55 -6.00
N THR A 100 -13.67 4.69 -5.26
CA THR A 100 -12.50 3.81 -5.37
C THR A 100 -12.83 2.38 -4.95
N ILE A 101 -13.54 2.20 -3.82
CA ILE A 101 -14.00 0.90 -3.34
C ILE A 101 -14.98 0.27 -4.34
N VAL A 102 -15.97 1.04 -4.81
CA VAL A 102 -16.95 0.56 -5.80
C VAL A 102 -16.26 0.15 -7.10
N SER A 103 -15.27 0.91 -7.56
CA SER A 103 -14.46 0.55 -8.74
C SER A 103 -13.69 -0.75 -8.54
N LEU A 104 -13.08 -0.97 -7.37
CA LEU A 104 -12.41 -2.23 -7.03
C LEU A 104 -13.40 -3.41 -7.04
N LEU A 105 -14.59 -3.23 -6.45
CA LEU A 105 -15.64 -4.26 -6.46
C LEU A 105 -16.14 -4.55 -7.88
N ALA A 106 -16.30 -3.52 -8.71
CA ALA A 106 -16.65 -3.68 -10.12
C ALA A 106 -15.57 -4.44 -10.88
N LEU A 107 -14.28 -4.11 -10.66
CA LEU A 107 -13.13 -4.85 -11.21
C LEU A 107 -13.14 -6.33 -10.79
N TRP A 108 -13.50 -6.60 -9.54
CA TRP A 108 -13.58 -7.96 -9.00
C TRP A 108 -14.63 -8.82 -9.72
N ARG A 109 -15.76 -8.23 -10.11
CA ARG A 109 -16.89 -8.93 -10.75
C ARG A 109 -16.84 -8.91 -12.28
N CYS A 110 -16.24 -7.89 -12.88
CA CYS A 110 -16.29 -7.67 -14.32
C CYS A 110 -15.46 -8.71 -15.10
N LYS A 111 -16.01 -9.24 -16.20
CA LYS A 111 -15.33 -10.19 -17.09
C LYS A 111 -14.80 -9.55 -18.39
N ARG A 112 -15.30 -8.37 -18.77
CA ARG A 112 -14.94 -7.71 -20.04
C ARG A 112 -13.58 -7.00 -19.91
N PRO A 113 -12.61 -7.26 -20.80
CA PRO A 113 -11.22 -6.82 -20.62
C PRO A 113 -11.07 -5.29 -20.57
N GLY A 114 -11.72 -4.56 -21.49
CA GLY A 114 -11.69 -3.09 -21.50
C GLY A 114 -12.23 -2.47 -20.22
N LEU A 115 -13.34 -3.00 -19.68
CA LEU A 115 -13.91 -2.53 -18.41
C LEU A 115 -13.02 -2.88 -17.22
N ARG A 116 -12.35 -4.03 -17.22
CA ARG A 116 -11.39 -4.39 -16.18
C ARG A 116 -10.21 -3.42 -16.15
N LEU A 117 -9.68 -3.07 -17.33
CA LEU A 117 -8.64 -2.04 -17.42
C LEU A 117 -9.15 -0.70 -16.90
N ALA A 118 -10.33 -0.26 -17.33
CA ALA A 118 -10.92 0.99 -16.86
C ALA A 118 -11.10 1.03 -15.34
N PHE A 119 -11.72 0.01 -14.74
CA PHE A 119 -11.90 -0.04 -13.28
C PHE A 119 -10.57 -0.16 -12.54
N SER A 120 -9.57 -0.86 -13.10
CA SER A 120 -8.21 -0.89 -12.55
C SER A 120 -7.59 0.50 -12.51
N LEU A 121 -7.67 1.26 -13.61
CA LEU A 121 -7.13 2.62 -13.69
C LEU A 121 -7.90 3.60 -12.81
N ILE A 122 -9.24 3.54 -12.76
CA ILE A 122 -10.06 4.37 -11.87
C ILE A 122 -9.74 4.07 -10.41
N THR A 123 -9.57 2.80 -10.04
CA THR A 123 -9.19 2.42 -8.67
C THR A 123 -7.82 3.01 -8.33
N TRP A 124 -6.84 2.91 -9.23
CA TRP A 124 -5.51 3.45 -8.99
C TRP A 124 -5.51 4.98 -8.94
N ALA A 125 -6.27 5.65 -9.82
CA ALA A 125 -6.44 7.09 -9.81
C ALA A 125 -7.10 7.59 -8.51
N GLY A 126 -8.05 6.84 -7.96
CA GLY A 126 -8.65 7.13 -6.65
C GLY A 126 -7.64 7.04 -5.51
N VAL A 127 -6.79 6.01 -5.50
CA VAL A 127 -5.67 5.88 -4.55
C VAL A 127 -4.67 7.03 -4.68
N LEU A 128 -4.28 7.39 -5.91
CA LEU A 128 -3.41 8.54 -6.18
C LEU A 128 -4.04 9.86 -5.72
N GLY A 129 -5.32 10.08 -6.01
CA GLY A 129 -6.03 11.31 -5.67
C GLY A 129 -6.18 11.50 -4.15
N LEU A 130 -6.51 10.44 -3.42
CA LEU A 130 -6.53 10.44 -1.96
C LEU A 130 -5.12 10.59 -1.38
N GLY A 131 -4.13 9.94 -1.99
CA GLY A 131 -2.75 9.99 -1.57
C GLY A 131 -2.05 11.34 -1.80
N ALA A 132 -2.49 12.10 -2.80
CA ALA A 132 -1.99 13.43 -3.13
C ALA A 132 -2.50 14.53 -2.17
N GLN A 133 -3.36 14.19 -1.20
CA GLN A 133 -3.87 15.16 -0.24
C GLN A 133 -2.76 15.67 0.69
N PRO A 134 -2.77 16.96 1.10
CA PRO A 134 -1.74 17.56 1.96
C PRO A 134 -1.60 16.89 3.33
N GLU A 135 -2.62 16.20 3.82
CA GLU A 135 -2.59 15.46 5.09
C GLU A 135 -1.66 14.24 5.04
N VAL A 136 -1.45 13.68 3.85
CA VAL A 136 -0.66 12.47 3.64
C VAL A 136 0.82 12.83 3.63
N TRP A 137 1.58 12.26 4.56
CA TRP A 137 3.04 12.39 4.56
C TRP A 137 3.64 11.50 3.47
N ARG A 138 4.43 12.09 2.58
CA ARG A 138 5.01 11.42 1.40
C ARG A 138 6.52 11.40 1.38
N LEU A 139 7.19 11.96 2.39
CA LEU A 139 8.64 12.19 2.47
C LEU A 139 9.20 13.15 1.38
N SER A 140 9.02 12.83 0.10
CA SER A 140 9.36 13.69 -1.04
C SER A 140 8.51 13.32 -2.24
N ASP A 141 8.07 14.34 -2.99
CA ASP A 141 7.34 14.20 -4.25
C ASP A 141 8.25 14.39 -5.49
N ASN A 142 9.57 14.62 -5.29
CA ASN A 142 10.52 14.80 -6.38
C ASN A 142 11.24 13.49 -6.74
N PRO A 143 10.92 12.84 -7.89
CA PRO A 143 11.47 11.54 -8.27
C PRO A 143 12.98 11.55 -8.55
N LEU A 144 13.59 12.73 -8.68
CA LEU A 144 15.02 12.89 -8.89
C LEU A 144 15.82 12.86 -7.57
N THR A 145 15.15 12.76 -6.42
CA THR A 145 15.78 12.74 -5.10
C THR A 145 15.75 11.35 -4.46
N PRO A 146 16.77 10.96 -3.67
CA PRO A 146 16.75 9.69 -2.94
C PRO A 146 15.55 9.55 -1.99
N ALA A 147 15.11 10.67 -1.40
CA ALA A 147 13.97 10.72 -0.49
C ALA A 147 12.67 10.20 -1.13
N PHE A 148 12.44 10.43 -2.43
CA PHE A 148 11.27 9.88 -3.13
C PHE A 148 11.29 8.35 -3.16
N TRP A 149 12.45 7.76 -3.43
CA TRP A 149 12.62 6.30 -3.50
C TRP A 149 12.62 5.63 -2.11
N GLN A 150 12.79 6.42 -1.05
CA GLN A 150 12.61 6.00 0.34
C GLN A 150 11.20 6.29 0.88
N SER A 151 10.31 6.84 0.06
CA SER A 151 8.94 7.14 0.47
C SER A 151 8.13 5.85 0.62
N HIS A 152 7.60 5.61 1.83
CA HIS A 152 6.64 4.52 2.05
C HIS A 152 5.38 4.70 1.21
N TYR A 153 4.89 5.94 1.11
CA TYR A 153 3.72 6.29 0.31
C TYR A 153 3.93 5.94 -1.18
N TRP A 154 4.99 6.43 -1.83
CA TRP A 154 5.18 6.20 -3.27
C TRP A 154 5.46 4.72 -3.58
N ALA A 155 6.16 4.01 -2.71
CA ALA A 155 6.31 2.56 -2.83
C ALA A 155 4.96 1.83 -2.72
N GLY A 156 4.10 2.21 -1.77
CA GLY A 156 2.76 1.64 -1.60
C GLY A 156 1.83 1.91 -2.78
N VAL A 157 1.82 3.14 -3.30
CA VAL A 157 1.07 3.51 -4.51
C VAL A 157 1.58 2.74 -5.73
N GLY A 158 2.90 2.59 -5.87
CA GLY A 158 3.52 1.82 -6.93
C GLY A 158 3.12 0.35 -6.90
N VAL A 159 3.21 -0.30 -5.73
CA VAL A 159 2.74 -1.68 -5.55
C VAL A 159 1.26 -1.81 -5.85
N THR A 160 0.44 -0.88 -5.39
CA THR A 160 -1.00 -0.86 -5.67
C THR A 160 -1.27 -0.86 -7.18
N GLY A 161 -0.57 -0.01 -7.94
CA GLY A 161 -0.67 0.02 -9.40
C GLY A 161 -0.26 -1.31 -10.06
N LEU A 162 0.86 -1.91 -9.63
CA LEU A 162 1.35 -3.19 -10.16
C LEU A 162 0.40 -4.37 -9.85
N MET A 163 -0.22 -4.36 -8.66
CA MET A 163 -1.23 -5.34 -8.26
C MET A 163 -2.52 -5.17 -9.06
N LEU A 164 -2.98 -3.92 -9.25
CA LEU A 164 -4.14 -3.61 -10.07
C LEU A 164 -3.92 -3.98 -11.54
N PHE A 165 -2.72 -3.75 -12.08
CA PHE A 165 -2.34 -4.25 -13.41
C PHE A 165 -2.49 -5.78 -13.50
N SER A 166 -1.92 -6.52 -12.53
CA SER A 166 -2.01 -7.98 -12.50
C SER A 166 -3.46 -8.48 -12.38
N LEU A 167 -4.30 -7.76 -11.63
CA LEU A 167 -5.71 -8.06 -11.52
C LEU A 167 -6.43 -7.74 -12.84
N GLY A 168 -6.32 -6.52 -13.37
CA GLY A 168 -6.97 -6.06 -14.59
C GLY A 168 -6.67 -6.92 -15.80
N ALA A 169 -5.39 -7.23 -16.03
CA ALA A 169 -4.87 -7.95 -17.19
C ALA A 169 -4.90 -9.49 -17.06
N ARG A 170 -5.64 -10.03 -16.08
CA ARG A 170 -5.65 -11.48 -15.77
C ARG A 170 -5.88 -12.37 -17.00
N ALA A 171 -6.83 -12.01 -17.87
CA ALA A 171 -7.17 -12.82 -19.05
C ALA A 171 -6.05 -12.77 -20.10
N GLU A 172 -5.47 -11.59 -20.28
CA GLU A 172 -4.39 -11.29 -21.22
C GLU A 172 -3.10 -12.01 -20.82
N ILE A 173 -2.77 -12.04 -19.53
CA ILE A 173 -1.61 -12.76 -18.96
C ILE A 173 -1.66 -14.26 -19.27
N LEU A 174 -2.86 -14.85 -19.32
CA LEU A 174 -3.02 -16.26 -19.67
C LEU A 174 -2.83 -16.50 -21.16
N ARG A 175 -3.39 -15.63 -22.00
CA ARG A 175 -3.45 -15.77 -23.46
C ARG A 175 -2.15 -15.37 -24.17
N ASP A 176 -1.44 -14.36 -23.69
CA ASP A 176 -0.27 -13.79 -24.37
C ASP A 176 1.02 -13.96 -23.53
N ILE A 177 2.08 -14.48 -24.17
CA ILE A 177 3.40 -14.64 -23.56
C ILE A 177 4.08 -13.30 -23.22
N ARG A 178 3.85 -12.25 -24.00
CA ARG A 178 4.37 -10.90 -23.75
C ARG A 178 3.76 -10.33 -22.47
N MET A 179 2.45 -10.45 -22.32
CA MET A 179 1.74 -10.03 -21.10
C MET A 179 2.15 -10.85 -19.89
N ARG A 180 2.39 -12.15 -20.07
CA ARG A 180 2.96 -13.00 -19.02
C ARG A 180 4.36 -12.57 -18.59
N ARG A 181 5.25 -12.21 -19.53
CA ARG A 181 6.58 -11.67 -19.20
C ARG A 181 6.47 -10.35 -18.46
N MET A 182 5.61 -9.43 -18.93
CA MET A 182 5.35 -8.16 -18.27
C MET A 182 4.82 -8.36 -16.84
N HIS A 183 3.89 -9.30 -16.63
CA HIS A 183 3.41 -9.65 -15.30
C HIS A 183 4.51 -10.17 -14.39
N VAL A 184 5.41 -11.03 -14.88
CA VAL A 184 6.55 -11.51 -14.08
C VAL A 184 7.46 -10.33 -13.70
N THR A 185 7.83 -9.47 -14.64
CA THR A 185 8.64 -8.28 -14.37
C THR A 185 7.97 -7.35 -13.36
N ALA A 186 6.68 -7.08 -13.54
CA ALA A 186 5.88 -6.25 -12.62
C ALA A 186 5.84 -6.84 -11.20
N ASN A 187 5.74 -8.16 -11.05
CA ASN A 187 5.70 -8.80 -9.74
C ASN A 187 7.07 -8.89 -9.06
N VAL A 188 8.17 -9.00 -9.83
CA VAL A 188 9.51 -8.84 -9.27
C VAL A 188 9.69 -7.43 -8.72
N LEU A 189 9.29 -6.41 -9.48
CA LEU A 189 9.31 -5.02 -9.00
C LEU A 189 8.42 -4.84 -7.77
N ALA A 190 7.21 -5.40 -7.78
CA ALA A 190 6.31 -5.30 -6.63
C ALA A 190 6.88 -5.97 -5.38
N ALA A 191 7.56 -7.12 -5.52
CA ALA A 191 8.23 -7.79 -4.41
C ALA A 191 9.34 -6.92 -3.80
N LEU A 192 10.15 -6.26 -4.64
CA LEU A 192 11.16 -5.30 -4.18
C LEU A 192 10.51 -4.12 -3.44
N LEU A 193 9.42 -3.56 -3.97
CA LEU A 193 8.71 -2.46 -3.32
C LEU A 193 8.00 -2.88 -2.02
N PHE A 194 7.56 -4.13 -1.88
CA PHE A 194 7.06 -4.65 -0.60
C PHE A 194 8.16 -4.75 0.46
N LEU A 195 9.37 -5.17 0.06
CA LEU A 195 10.54 -5.18 0.94
C LEU A 195 10.90 -3.75 1.37
N THR A 196 10.94 -2.82 0.41
CA THR A 196 11.15 -1.39 0.70
C THR A 196 10.11 -0.88 1.69
N GLN A 197 8.83 -1.19 1.51
CA GLN A 197 7.77 -0.78 2.44
C GLN A 197 7.93 -1.35 3.85
N GLY A 198 8.44 -2.57 4.00
CA GLY A 198 8.73 -3.13 5.33
C GLY A 198 9.82 -2.34 6.06
N LEU A 199 10.87 -1.92 5.32
CA LEU A 199 11.95 -1.08 5.86
C LEU A 199 11.50 0.36 6.11
N THR A 200 10.85 1.00 5.14
CA THR A 200 10.43 2.40 5.26
C THR A 200 9.28 2.55 6.24
N GLY A 201 8.36 1.58 6.33
CA GLY A 201 7.26 1.61 7.29
C GLY A 201 7.75 1.51 8.74
N THR A 202 8.78 0.71 9.01
CA THR A 202 9.39 0.66 10.36
C THR A 202 10.14 1.93 10.71
N ARG A 203 10.82 2.57 9.74
CA ARG A 203 11.37 3.93 9.90
C ARG A 203 10.28 4.95 10.18
N ASP A 204 9.19 4.93 9.42
CA ASP A 204 8.13 5.95 9.50
C ASP A 204 7.39 5.92 10.84
N LEU A 205 7.37 4.79 11.55
CA LEU A 205 6.88 4.75 12.94
C LEU A 205 7.72 5.61 13.90
N LEU A 206 8.97 5.91 13.55
CA LEU A 206 9.85 6.80 14.31
C LEU A 206 9.69 8.27 13.88
N GLU A 207 9.42 8.51 12.59
CA GLU A 207 9.26 9.87 12.03
C GLU A 207 7.83 10.42 12.19
N ILE A 208 6.83 9.54 12.26
CA ILE A 208 5.42 9.85 12.47
C ILE A 208 4.94 9.16 13.76
N PRO A 209 5.38 9.67 14.92
CA PRO A 209 5.18 8.99 16.19
C PRO A 209 3.72 9.03 16.67
N LEU A 210 3.35 8.03 17.49
CA LEU A 210 2.06 7.98 18.16
C LEU A 210 1.88 9.16 19.11
N GLY A 211 0.63 9.50 19.45
CA GLY A 211 0.30 10.66 20.26
C GLY A 211 1.09 10.74 21.57
N TRP A 212 1.25 9.60 22.26
CA TRP A 212 2.00 9.53 23.52
C TRP A 212 3.53 9.68 23.36
N GLN A 213 4.06 9.44 22.15
CA GLN A 213 5.51 9.54 21.86
C GLN A 213 5.90 10.93 21.36
N LYS A 214 4.94 11.71 20.83
CA LYS A 214 5.19 13.01 20.17
C LYS A 214 6.00 13.97 21.02
N SER A 215 5.66 14.15 22.29
CA SER A 215 6.34 15.12 23.17
C SER A 215 7.82 14.79 23.35
N THR A 216 8.17 13.50 23.46
CA THR A 216 9.56 13.07 23.63
C THR A 216 10.33 13.13 22.32
N ILE A 217 9.75 12.60 21.22
CA ILE A 217 10.43 12.50 19.92
C ILE A 217 10.64 13.88 19.30
N TYR A 218 9.64 14.77 19.39
CA TYR A 218 9.75 16.12 18.83
C TYR A 218 10.57 17.09 19.70
N ALA A 219 10.97 16.69 20.91
CA ALA A 219 11.90 17.46 21.71
C ALA A 219 13.38 17.22 21.32
N CYS A 220 13.66 16.16 20.55
CA CYS A 220 15.00 15.89 20.04
C CYS A 220 15.38 16.81 18.87
N ASP A 221 16.67 17.16 18.79
CA ASP A 221 17.27 17.77 17.61
C ASP A 221 17.83 16.67 16.70
N PHE A 222 17.10 16.38 15.62
CA PHE A 222 17.50 15.36 14.64
C PHE A 222 18.71 15.77 13.78
N HIS A 223 19.00 17.07 13.65
CA HIS A 223 20.17 17.56 12.92
C HIS A 223 21.43 17.38 13.77
N ALA A 224 21.38 17.79 15.03
CA ALA A 224 22.48 17.60 15.99
C ALA A 224 22.57 16.16 16.54
N LYS A 225 21.56 15.32 16.29
CA LYS A 225 21.43 13.96 16.83
C LYS A 225 21.47 13.93 18.36
N THR A 226 20.82 14.90 18.98
CA THR A 226 20.75 15.04 20.44
C THR A 226 19.30 15.00 20.89
N CYS A 227 19.07 14.52 22.10
CA CYS A 227 17.76 14.55 22.76
C CYS A 227 17.92 15.17 24.15
N PRO A 228 16.89 15.85 24.68
CA PRO A 228 16.91 16.31 26.05
C PRO A 228 17.18 15.16 27.01
N SER A 229 17.92 15.42 28.09
CA SER A 229 18.11 14.43 29.13
C SER A 229 16.75 14.00 29.69
N LEU A 230 16.52 12.69 29.77
CA LEU A 230 15.36 12.13 30.46
C LEU A 230 15.54 12.15 31.99
N ASP A 231 16.74 12.49 32.48
CA ASP A 231 17.02 12.65 33.90
C ASP A 231 16.49 14.00 34.37
N PRO A 232 15.46 14.04 35.25
CA PRO A 232 14.95 15.29 35.80
C PRO A 232 15.98 16.07 36.64
N ASN A 233 17.13 15.47 36.97
CA ASN A 233 18.20 16.08 37.74
C ASN A 233 19.43 16.48 36.89
N ALA A 234 19.42 16.26 35.58
CA ALA A 234 20.51 16.71 34.72
C ALA A 234 20.44 18.23 34.53
N GLN A 235 21.26 18.97 35.29
CA GLN A 235 21.54 20.38 35.00
C GLN A 235 22.43 20.51 33.75
N PRO A 236 22.31 21.64 33.01
CA PRO A 236 23.05 21.87 31.76
C PRO A 236 24.57 21.85 31.93
#